data_AF-A0A6A6H0D4-F1
#
_entry.id   AF-A0A6A6H0D4-F1
#
_cell.length_a   1.000
_cell.length_b   1.000
_cell.length_c   1.000
_cell.angle_alpha   90.00
_cell.angle_beta   90.00
_cell.angle_gamma   90.00
#
_symmetry.space_group_name_H-M   'P 1'
#
loop_
_entity.id
_entity.type
_entity.pdbx_description
1 polymer ?
#
loop_
_entity_poly.entity_id
_entity_poly.type
_entity_poly.pdbx_seq_one_letter_code
_entity_poly.pdbx_strand_id
1 'polypeptide(L)'
;MTAVVTAKKLQWTQRVALIRQNLHSASRTGDFTFFKALQAQAFFEGTDYVATLTAAAGDEADFVISTIDNLNAGIAYCHQDVFKNIYDRAKEIIANEEDFQAKRASIRVDISQQKQTVESAIDKMTNSAIAVIEQQPPASRDAVAHVWITGTTLIADAIEVCLLKINDVEYSMDDLIGLEDSYNVVKNAVVSGISALKGVFSLMTSDPNAPNEERIPPTTASSYAKGVFRRFSNAVSINPQHAVTNHGTPSASPTKAARSPSALRASISLSNPTTMPSTPAAARIAPHLTLNVIPGTPPAEEEYQGCPDVPNSP
;
A
#
# COMPACT_ATOMS: atom_id res chain seq x y z
N MET A 1 -35.03 -32.08 -7.96
CA MET A 1 -33.58 -32.16 -8.22
C MET A 1 -33.03 -30.74 -8.17
N THR A 2 -32.53 -30.31 -7.03
CA THR A 2 -31.85 -29.01 -6.87
C THR A 2 -30.45 -29.16 -7.43
N ALA A 3 -30.16 -28.50 -8.54
CA ALA A 3 -28.82 -28.40 -9.08
C ALA A 3 -27.96 -27.69 -8.02
N VAL A 4 -27.06 -28.44 -7.39
CA VAL A 4 -25.96 -27.86 -6.61
C VAL A 4 -25.09 -27.15 -7.65
N VAL A 5 -25.25 -25.84 -7.78
CA VAL A 5 -24.29 -25.00 -8.49
C VAL A 5 -23.03 -25.07 -7.66
N THR A 6 -22.13 -25.98 -8.00
CA THR A 6 -20.76 -26.00 -7.49
C THR A 6 -20.08 -24.74 -8.03
N ALA A 7 -20.22 -23.64 -7.28
CA ALA A 7 -19.53 -22.41 -7.55
C ALA A 7 -18.04 -22.74 -7.64
N LYS A 8 -17.45 -22.55 -8.83
CA LYS A 8 -16.05 -22.86 -9.09
C LYS A 8 -15.20 -21.95 -8.19
N LYS A 9 -14.66 -22.49 -7.10
CA LYS A 9 -13.80 -21.74 -6.17
C LYS A 9 -12.56 -21.28 -6.94
N LEU A 10 -12.34 -19.97 -6.95
CA LEU A 10 -11.15 -19.38 -7.57
C LEU A 10 -9.89 -19.87 -6.84
N GLN A 11 -8.87 -20.24 -7.62
CA GLN A 11 -7.57 -20.58 -7.05
C GLN A 11 -6.96 -19.35 -6.37
N TRP A 12 -6.11 -19.57 -5.36
CA TRP A 12 -5.49 -18.47 -4.61
C TRP A 12 -4.75 -17.48 -5.52
N THR A 13 -4.09 -17.95 -6.58
CA THR A 13 -3.40 -17.12 -7.57
C THR A 13 -4.36 -16.16 -8.28
N GLN A 14 -5.53 -16.65 -8.67
CA GLN A 14 -6.58 -15.87 -9.33
C GLN A 14 -7.16 -14.82 -8.37
N ARG A 15 -7.35 -15.19 -7.10
CA ARG A 15 -7.85 -14.27 -6.07
C ARG A 15 -6.85 -13.15 -5.79
N VAL A 16 -5.57 -13.47 -5.65
CA VAL A 16 -4.50 -12.46 -5.47
C VAL A 16 -4.40 -11.54 -6.68
N ALA A 17 -4.46 -12.08 -7.90
CA ALA A 17 -4.46 -11.28 -9.13
C ALA A 17 -5.67 -10.33 -9.19
N LEU A 18 -6.85 -10.79 -8.77
CA LEU A 18 -8.06 -9.98 -8.70
C LEU A 18 -7.90 -8.83 -7.70
N ILE A 19 -7.36 -9.08 -6.51
CA ILE A 19 -7.07 -8.03 -5.53
C ILE A 19 -6.09 -7.00 -6.09
N ARG A 20 -4.99 -7.45 -6.71
CA ARG A 20 -4.01 -6.55 -7.33
C ARG A 20 -4.66 -5.64 -8.35
N GLN A 21 -5.43 -6.21 -9.28
CA GLN A 21 -6.11 -5.47 -10.33
C GLN A 21 -7.11 -4.45 -9.77
N ASN A 22 -7.92 -4.85 -8.79
CA ASN A 22 -8.87 -3.95 -8.15
C ASN A 22 -8.18 -2.86 -7.34
N LEU A 23 -7.02 -3.14 -6.73
CA LEU A 23 -6.25 -2.13 -5.99
C LEU A 23 -5.67 -1.07 -6.94
N HIS A 24 -5.15 -1.46 -8.10
CA HIS A 24 -4.77 -0.51 -9.16
C HIS A 24 -5.97 0.30 -9.67
N SER A 25 -7.10 -0.37 -9.92
CA SER A 25 -8.30 0.31 -10.39
C SER A 25 -8.77 1.34 -9.37
N ALA A 26 -8.91 0.95 -8.10
CA ALA A 26 -9.33 1.83 -7.01
C ALA A 26 -8.33 2.98 -6.76
N SER A 27 -7.02 2.72 -6.87
CA SER A 27 -5.97 3.75 -6.80
C SER A 27 -6.14 4.85 -7.85
N ARG A 28 -6.55 4.47 -9.07
CA ARG A 28 -6.73 5.40 -10.19
C ARG A 28 -8.08 6.12 -10.15
N THR A 29 -9.15 5.41 -9.81
CA THR A 29 -10.53 5.92 -9.91
C THR A 29 -11.05 6.50 -8.60
N GLY A 30 -10.46 6.13 -7.46
CA GLY A 30 -11.01 6.41 -6.13
C GLY A 30 -12.21 5.52 -5.76
N ASP A 31 -12.56 4.52 -6.57
CA ASP A 31 -13.68 3.62 -6.28
C ASP A 31 -13.23 2.40 -5.48
N PHE A 32 -13.55 2.39 -4.18
CA PHE A 32 -13.26 1.30 -3.25
C PHE A 32 -14.48 0.39 -3.00
N THR A 33 -15.55 0.49 -3.80
CA THR A 33 -16.79 -0.29 -3.61
C THR A 33 -16.53 -1.80 -3.60
N PHE A 34 -15.62 -2.29 -4.46
CA PHE A 34 -15.21 -3.69 -4.47
C PHE A 34 -14.68 -4.15 -3.10
N PHE A 35 -13.80 -3.37 -2.48
CA PHE A 35 -13.21 -3.70 -1.18
C PHE A 35 -14.23 -3.60 -0.05
N LYS A 36 -15.13 -2.61 -0.09
CA LYS A 36 -16.22 -2.49 0.90
C LYS A 36 -17.18 -3.69 0.84
N ALA A 37 -17.54 -4.12 -0.37
CA ALA A 37 -18.35 -5.31 -0.58
C ALA A 37 -17.62 -6.58 -0.10
N LEU A 38 -16.33 -6.71 -0.41
CA LEU A 38 -15.51 -7.84 0.04
C LEU A 38 -15.33 -7.88 1.56
N GLN A 39 -15.17 -6.72 2.21
CA GLN A 39 -15.09 -6.58 3.66
C GLN A 39 -16.40 -7.01 4.32
N ALA A 40 -17.54 -6.52 3.80
CA ALA A 40 -18.85 -6.91 4.28
C ALA A 40 -19.07 -8.43 4.13
N GLN A 41 -18.72 -8.99 2.97
CA GLN A 41 -18.81 -10.43 2.73
C GLN A 41 -17.96 -11.21 3.75
N ALA A 42 -16.72 -10.81 4.00
CA ALA A 42 -15.85 -11.48 4.96
C ALA A 42 -16.44 -11.47 6.38
N PHE A 43 -17.09 -10.38 6.81
CA PHE A 43 -17.76 -10.31 8.10
C PHE A 43 -19.04 -11.16 8.17
N PHE A 44 -19.79 -11.30 7.07
CA PHE A 44 -20.97 -12.16 7.02
C PHE A 44 -20.62 -13.66 6.97
N GLU A 45 -19.52 -14.02 6.31
CA GLU A 45 -19.08 -15.42 6.22
C GLU A 45 -18.62 -15.95 7.58
N GLY A 46 -18.09 -15.08 8.45
CA GLY A 46 -17.67 -15.44 9.79
C GLY A 46 -16.51 -16.44 9.84
N THR A 47 -15.82 -16.63 8.71
CA THR A 47 -14.75 -17.61 8.58
C THR A 47 -13.49 -17.13 9.30
N ASP A 48 -13.01 -17.95 10.22
CA ASP A 48 -11.75 -17.70 10.93
C ASP A 48 -10.55 -18.13 10.07
N TYR A 49 -10.11 -17.21 9.21
CA TYR A 49 -8.98 -17.45 8.31
C TYR A 49 -7.66 -17.63 9.06
N VAL A 50 -7.54 -17.04 10.26
CA VAL A 50 -6.34 -17.14 11.07
C VAL A 50 -6.28 -18.52 11.74
N ALA A 51 -7.37 -18.98 12.36
CA ALA A 51 -7.44 -20.33 12.89
C ALA A 51 -7.24 -21.40 11.80
N THR A 52 -7.78 -21.17 10.60
CA THR A 52 -7.54 -22.06 9.45
C THR A 52 -6.06 -22.13 9.08
N LEU A 53 -5.37 -21.00 9.11
CA LEU A 53 -3.92 -20.94 8.87
C LEU A 53 -3.13 -21.60 10.00
N THR A 54 -3.46 -21.34 11.26
CA THR A 54 -2.81 -21.95 12.42
C THR A 54 -2.97 -23.47 12.40
N ALA A 55 -4.14 -23.99 12.04
CA ALA A 55 -4.37 -25.41 11.87
C ALA A 55 -3.54 -26.04 10.73
N ALA A 56 -3.29 -25.28 9.65
CA ALA A 56 -2.58 -25.78 8.47
C ALA A 56 -1.04 -25.60 8.52
N ALA A 57 -0.56 -24.57 9.22
CA ALA A 57 0.85 -24.19 9.26
C ALA A 57 1.53 -24.47 10.63
N GLY A 58 0.75 -24.75 11.69
CA GLY A 58 1.29 -25.04 13.01
C GLY A 58 2.14 -23.89 13.57
N ASP A 59 3.32 -24.22 14.09
CA ASP A 59 4.21 -23.27 14.79
C ASP A 59 4.72 -22.11 13.91
N GLU A 60 4.72 -22.25 12.58
CA GLU A 60 5.12 -21.19 11.63
C GLU A 60 4.01 -20.16 11.38
N ALA A 61 2.76 -20.43 11.80
CA ALA A 61 1.61 -19.60 11.49
C ALA A 61 1.78 -18.15 11.98
N ASP A 62 2.25 -17.95 13.22
CA ASP A 62 2.44 -16.62 13.80
C ASP A 62 3.47 -15.79 13.02
N PHE A 63 4.55 -16.44 12.56
CA PHE A 63 5.56 -15.78 11.73
C PHE A 63 5.00 -15.38 10.37
N VAL A 64 4.22 -16.26 9.74
CA VAL A 64 3.58 -16.00 8.44
C VAL A 64 2.54 -14.89 8.56
N ILE A 65 1.68 -14.92 9.59
CA ILE A 65 0.67 -13.88 9.86
C ILE A 65 1.35 -12.53 10.06
N SER A 66 2.37 -12.46 10.93
CA SER A 66 3.13 -11.22 11.16
C SER A 66 3.80 -10.71 9.87
N THR A 67 4.30 -11.60 9.01
CA THR A 67 4.90 -11.21 7.73
C THR A 67 3.85 -10.64 6.77
N ILE A 68 2.71 -11.31 6.63
CA ILE A 68 1.58 -10.85 5.82
C ILE A 68 1.01 -9.52 6.32
N ASP A 69 0.91 -9.35 7.64
CA ASP A 69 0.51 -8.08 8.27
C ASP A 69 1.43 -6.93 7.91
N ASN A 70 2.75 -7.17 7.93
CA ASN A 70 3.72 -6.16 7.56
C ASN A 70 3.63 -5.79 6.08
N LEU A 71 3.30 -6.74 5.19
CA LEU A 71 3.08 -6.45 3.77
C LEU A 71 1.82 -5.61 3.56
N ASN A 72 0.71 -5.96 4.22
CA ASN A 72 -0.52 -5.17 4.20
C ASN A 72 -0.27 -3.76 4.75
N ALA A 73 0.31 -3.64 5.95
CA ALA A 73 0.68 -2.34 6.51
C ALA A 73 1.63 -1.55 5.59
N GLY A 74 2.53 -2.24 4.88
CA GLY A 74 3.42 -1.66 3.89
C GLY A 74 2.68 -0.93 2.77
N ILE A 75 1.59 -1.49 2.24
CA ILE A 75 0.76 -0.84 1.21
C ILE A 75 0.17 0.48 1.75
N ALA A 76 -0.39 0.45 2.97
CA ALA A 76 -0.97 1.65 3.59
C ALA A 76 0.10 2.73 3.86
N TYR A 77 1.27 2.34 4.38
CA TYR A 77 2.36 3.28 4.60
C TYR A 77 2.90 3.90 3.30
N CYS A 78 2.95 3.15 2.20
CA CYS A 78 3.35 3.71 0.90
C CYS A 78 2.40 4.82 0.45
N HIS A 79 1.09 4.67 0.66
CA HIS A 79 0.11 5.72 0.35
C HIS A 79 0.27 6.94 1.27
N GLN A 80 0.51 6.73 2.56
CA GLN A 80 0.82 7.80 3.50
C GLN A 80 2.10 8.56 3.10
N ASP A 81 3.15 7.86 2.70
CA ASP A 81 4.43 8.45 2.31
C ASP A 81 4.28 9.29 1.03
N VAL A 82 3.50 8.79 0.07
CA VAL A 82 3.15 9.55 -1.14
C VAL A 82 2.38 10.83 -0.79
N PHE A 83 1.36 10.76 0.08
CA PHE A 83 0.69 11.97 0.54
C PHE A 83 1.67 12.91 1.26
N LYS A 84 2.56 12.38 2.12
CA LYS A 84 3.56 13.19 2.82
C LYS A 84 4.47 13.94 1.85
N ASN A 85 4.95 13.28 0.80
CA ASN A 85 5.81 13.91 -0.21
C ASN A 85 5.06 15.05 -0.92
N ILE A 86 3.80 14.82 -1.31
CA ILE A 86 2.95 15.85 -1.92
C ILE A 86 2.72 17.01 -0.95
N TYR A 87 2.47 16.71 0.32
CA TYR A 87 2.30 17.70 1.38
C TYR A 87 3.55 18.56 1.58
N ASP A 88 4.73 17.95 1.69
CA ASP A 88 5.99 18.67 1.87
C ASP A 88 6.27 19.57 0.65
N ARG A 89 6.00 19.06 -0.56
CA ARG A 89 6.10 19.82 -1.82
C ARG A 89 5.10 20.97 -1.92
N ALA A 90 3.86 20.74 -1.53
CA ALA A 90 2.84 21.79 -1.50
C ALA A 90 3.30 22.96 -0.61
N LYS A 91 3.88 22.67 0.56
CA LYS A 91 4.43 23.72 1.44
C LYS A 91 5.58 24.50 0.82
N GLU A 92 6.49 23.81 0.14
CA GLU A 92 7.59 24.45 -0.59
C GLU A 92 7.06 25.36 -1.71
N ILE A 93 6.08 24.90 -2.48
CA ILE A 93 5.45 25.66 -3.57
C ILE A 93 4.70 26.87 -3.03
N ILE A 94 3.93 26.71 -1.96
CA ILE A 94 3.19 27.82 -1.31
C ILE A 94 4.14 28.92 -0.84
N ALA A 95 5.31 28.54 -0.32
CA ALA A 95 6.30 29.48 0.21
C ALA A 95 7.09 30.24 -0.87
N ASN A 96 7.33 29.62 -2.03
CA ASN A 96 8.28 30.13 -3.02
C ASN A 96 7.65 30.63 -4.33
N GLU A 97 6.44 30.17 -4.67
CA GLU A 97 5.74 30.59 -5.88
C GLU A 97 4.69 31.66 -5.53
N GLU A 98 4.51 32.64 -6.40
CA GLU A 98 3.49 33.69 -6.22
C GLU A 98 2.29 33.46 -7.15
N ASP A 99 2.55 32.95 -8.36
CA ASP A 99 1.48 32.70 -9.33
C ASP A 99 0.69 31.43 -8.97
N PHE A 100 -0.61 31.61 -8.70
CA PHE A 100 -1.52 30.53 -8.37
C PHE A 100 -1.64 29.48 -9.49
N GLN A 101 -1.53 29.86 -10.76
CA GLN A 101 -1.60 28.89 -11.86
C GLN A 101 -0.33 28.04 -11.92
N ALA A 102 0.84 28.65 -11.75
CA ALA A 102 2.11 27.95 -11.61
C ALA A 102 2.09 26.97 -10.41
N LYS A 103 1.57 27.40 -9.25
CA LYS A 103 1.38 26.53 -8.07
C LYS A 103 0.59 25.27 -8.40
N ARG A 104 -0.60 25.45 -9.00
CA ARG A 104 -1.49 24.34 -9.36
C ARG A 104 -0.89 23.41 -10.42
N ALA A 105 -0.18 23.96 -11.41
CA ALA A 105 0.49 23.15 -12.41
C ALA A 105 1.60 22.28 -11.77
N SER A 106 2.42 22.88 -10.89
CA SER A 106 3.50 22.18 -10.21
C SER A 106 2.98 21.04 -9.33
N ILE A 107 1.97 21.30 -8.48
CA ILE A 107 1.43 20.25 -7.59
C ILE A 107 0.76 19.12 -8.37
N ARG A 108 0.12 19.38 -9.51
CA ARG A 108 -0.49 18.34 -10.35
C ARG A 108 0.54 17.40 -10.97
N VAL A 109 1.69 17.94 -11.37
CA VAL A 109 2.82 17.12 -11.85
C VAL A 109 3.33 16.23 -10.72
N ASP A 110 3.54 16.79 -9.54
CA ASP A 110 3.98 16.04 -8.36
C ASP A 110 2.97 14.96 -7.95
N ILE A 111 1.66 15.27 -7.92
CA ILE A 111 0.60 14.29 -7.65
C ILE A 111 0.66 13.15 -8.67
N SER A 112 0.82 13.46 -9.96
CA SER A 112 0.88 12.45 -11.02
C SER A 112 2.09 11.52 -10.87
N GLN A 113 3.27 12.09 -10.56
CA GLN A 113 4.49 11.32 -10.32
C GLN A 113 4.38 10.43 -9.08
N GLN A 114 3.79 10.95 -8.01
CA GLN A 114 3.65 10.19 -6.76
C GLN A 114 2.57 9.09 -6.89
N LYS A 115 1.51 9.30 -7.69
CA LYS A 115 0.55 8.24 -8.05
C LYS A 115 1.26 7.07 -8.76
N GLN A 116 2.22 7.33 -9.64
CA GLN A 116 3.03 6.26 -10.26
C GLN A 116 3.86 5.48 -9.22
N THR A 117 4.34 6.15 -8.17
CA THR A 117 5.07 5.51 -7.07
C THR A 117 4.18 4.54 -6.29
N VAL A 118 2.92 4.91 -6.06
CA VAL A 118 1.92 4.01 -5.45
C VAL A 118 1.70 2.76 -6.30
N GLU A 119 1.52 2.91 -7.61
CA GLU A 119 1.31 1.77 -8.52
C GLU A 119 2.47 0.77 -8.43
N SER A 120 3.71 1.26 -8.41
CA SER A 120 4.89 0.39 -8.24
C SER A 120 4.95 -0.26 -6.86
N ALA A 121 4.51 0.44 -5.80
CA ALA A 121 4.47 -0.11 -4.46
C ALA A 121 3.43 -1.25 -4.34
N ILE A 122 2.25 -1.09 -4.96
CA ILE A 122 1.22 -2.14 -5.04
C ILE A 122 1.80 -3.41 -5.67
N ASP A 123 2.51 -3.27 -6.80
CA ASP A 123 3.15 -4.37 -7.49
C ASP A 123 4.20 -5.07 -6.61
N LYS A 124 5.09 -4.30 -5.99
CA LYS A 124 6.15 -4.83 -5.11
C LYS A 124 5.56 -5.60 -3.93
N MET A 125 4.61 -5.01 -3.23
CA MET A 125 3.99 -5.65 -2.05
C MET A 125 3.19 -6.89 -2.42
N THR A 126 2.47 -6.85 -3.55
CA THR A 126 1.74 -8.03 -4.05
C THR A 126 2.70 -9.15 -4.44
N ASN A 127 3.78 -8.84 -5.16
CA ASN A 127 4.78 -9.83 -5.54
C ASN A 127 5.49 -10.42 -4.30
N SER A 128 5.77 -9.61 -3.28
CA SER A 128 6.29 -10.10 -1.99
C SER A 128 5.28 -11.02 -1.29
N ALA A 129 3.99 -10.72 -1.32
CA ALA A 129 2.95 -11.58 -0.76
C ALA A 129 2.85 -12.91 -1.52
N ILE A 130 2.91 -12.89 -2.85
CA ILE A 130 2.96 -14.09 -3.69
C ILE A 130 4.16 -14.95 -3.30
N ALA A 131 5.36 -14.35 -3.17
CA ALA A 131 6.56 -15.09 -2.78
C ALA A 131 6.42 -15.75 -1.39
N VAL A 132 5.82 -15.04 -0.41
CA VAL A 132 5.54 -15.61 0.91
C VAL A 132 4.55 -16.78 0.80
N ILE A 133 3.47 -16.64 0.02
CA ILE A 133 2.48 -17.71 -0.18
C ILE A 133 3.11 -18.93 -0.86
N GLU A 134 3.95 -18.75 -1.87
CA GLU A 134 4.59 -19.85 -2.60
C GLU A 134 5.58 -20.65 -1.73
N GLN A 135 6.23 -19.98 -0.77
CA GLN A 135 7.13 -20.61 0.19
C GLN A 135 6.41 -21.51 1.19
N GLN A 136 5.08 -21.39 1.32
CA GLN A 136 4.31 -22.21 2.24
C GLN A 136 3.98 -23.60 1.65
N PRO A 137 3.80 -24.62 2.51
CA PRO A 137 3.30 -25.93 2.10
C PRO A 137 2.01 -25.83 1.27
N PRO A 138 1.79 -26.67 0.24
CA PRO A 138 0.61 -26.60 -0.62
C PRO A 138 -0.73 -26.58 0.12
N ALA A 139 -0.80 -27.27 1.28
CA ALA A 139 -1.99 -27.35 2.12
C ALA A 139 -2.36 -26.00 2.79
N SER A 140 -1.40 -25.11 3.06
CA SER A 140 -1.62 -23.84 3.76
C SER A 140 -1.68 -22.62 2.83
N ARG A 141 -1.23 -22.72 1.56
CA ARG A 141 -1.19 -21.60 0.61
C ARG A 141 -2.54 -20.87 0.45
N ASP A 142 -3.64 -21.62 0.38
CA ASP A 142 -4.98 -21.05 0.22
C ASP A 142 -5.38 -20.20 1.44
N ALA A 143 -5.01 -20.64 2.64
CA ALA A 143 -5.27 -19.94 3.90
C ALA A 143 -4.42 -18.67 4.02
N VAL A 144 -3.12 -18.76 3.70
CA VAL A 144 -2.20 -17.61 3.71
C VAL A 144 -2.67 -16.53 2.75
N ALA A 145 -3.12 -16.92 1.56
CA ALA A 145 -3.69 -16.00 0.59
C ALA A 145 -4.97 -15.33 1.10
N HIS A 146 -5.85 -16.05 1.80
CA HIS A 146 -7.03 -15.44 2.42
C HIS A 146 -6.67 -14.42 3.51
N VAL A 147 -5.68 -14.72 4.36
CA VAL A 147 -5.21 -13.78 5.38
C VAL A 147 -4.66 -12.51 4.71
N TRP A 148 -3.87 -12.65 3.64
CA TRP A 148 -3.39 -11.48 2.90
C TRP A 148 -4.52 -10.66 2.28
N ILE A 149 -5.46 -11.30 1.58
CA ILE A 149 -6.62 -10.65 0.95
C ILE A 149 -7.48 -9.91 1.99
N THR A 150 -7.76 -10.56 3.12
CA THR A 150 -8.55 -9.97 4.21
C THR A 150 -7.82 -8.76 4.77
N GLY A 151 -6.51 -8.88 5.00
CA GLY A 151 -5.75 -7.75 5.53
C GLY A 151 -5.62 -6.59 4.54
N THR A 152 -5.47 -6.85 3.23
CA THR A 152 -5.51 -5.83 2.17
C THR A 152 -6.87 -5.12 2.13
N THR A 153 -7.95 -5.87 2.36
CA THR A 153 -9.30 -5.32 2.40
C THR A 153 -9.51 -4.40 3.60
N LEU A 154 -8.98 -4.77 4.79
CA LEU A 154 -9.09 -3.95 6.00
C LEU A 154 -8.32 -2.62 5.89
N ILE A 155 -7.16 -2.61 5.23
CA ILE A 155 -6.39 -1.37 5.02
C ILE A 155 -6.91 -0.53 3.86
N ALA A 156 -7.81 -1.05 3.02
CA ALA A 156 -8.32 -0.36 1.84
C ALA A 156 -9.03 0.95 2.21
N ASP A 157 -9.73 0.98 3.35
CA ASP A 157 -10.36 2.19 3.87
C ASP A 157 -9.33 3.30 4.19
N ALA A 158 -8.18 2.93 4.76
CA ALA A 158 -7.11 3.88 5.02
C ALA A 158 -6.46 4.39 3.72
N ILE A 159 -6.34 3.52 2.72
CA ILE A 159 -5.86 3.87 1.38
C ILE A 159 -6.81 4.86 0.69
N GLU A 160 -8.12 4.62 0.78
CA GLU A 160 -9.16 5.52 0.25
C GLU A 160 -9.01 6.93 0.83
N VAL A 161 -8.83 7.05 2.15
CA VAL A 161 -8.61 8.35 2.82
C VAL A 161 -7.34 9.04 2.30
N CYS A 162 -6.23 8.30 2.11
CA CYS A 162 -5.01 8.86 1.53
C CYS A 162 -5.28 9.45 0.14
N LEU A 163 -5.96 8.70 -0.73
CA LEU A 163 -6.22 9.13 -2.11
C LEU A 163 -7.20 10.30 -2.18
N LEU A 164 -8.23 10.30 -1.34
CA LEU A 164 -9.14 11.45 -1.18
C LEU A 164 -8.33 12.69 -0.82
N LYS A 165 -7.46 12.60 0.19
CA LYS A 165 -6.63 13.74 0.60
C LYS A 165 -5.59 14.15 -0.43
N ILE A 166 -5.02 13.22 -1.20
CA ILE A 166 -4.15 13.54 -2.34
C ILE A 166 -4.88 14.41 -3.37
N ASN A 167 -6.13 14.05 -3.71
CA ASN A 167 -6.92 14.80 -4.69
C ASN A 167 -7.40 16.17 -4.13
N ASP A 168 -7.56 16.28 -2.81
CA ASP A 168 -7.96 17.53 -2.14
C ASP A 168 -6.82 18.57 -2.03
N VAL A 169 -5.54 18.15 -2.13
CA VAL A 169 -4.39 19.04 -1.91
C VAL A 169 -4.43 20.27 -2.82
N GLU A 170 -4.82 20.09 -4.09
CA GLU A 170 -4.87 21.18 -5.06
C GLU A 170 -5.79 22.33 -4.61
N TYR A 171 -6.89 22.00 -3.93
CA TYR A 171 -7.86 22.97 -3.42
C TYR A 171 -7.46 23.55 -2.07
N SER A 172 -6.49 22.93 -1.39
CA SER A 172 -6.04 23.29 -0.05
C SER A 172 -4.77 24.16 -0.07
N MET A 173 -4.27 24.54 -1.26
CA MET A 173 -3.00 25.28 -1.38
C MET A 173 -3.04 26.69 -0.78
N ASP A 174 -4.23 27.28 -0.66
CA ASP A 174 -4.41 28.60 -0.04
C ASP A 174 -4.72 28.51 1.48
N ASP A 175 -4.92 27.29 2.01
CA ASP A 175 -5.24 27.03 3.40
C ASP A 175 -4.21 26.08 4.03
N LEU A 176 -3.16 26.67 4.59
CA LEU A 176 -2.10 25.92 5.27
C LEU A 176 -2.63 25.15 6.49
N ILE A 177 -3.67 25.65 7.17
CA ILE A 177 -4.26 24.94 8.32
C ILE A 177 -4.99 23.70 7.82
N GLY A 178 -5.80 23.83 6.77
CA GLY A 178 -6.47 22.71 6.11
C GLY A 178 -5.50 21.66 5.52
N LEU A 179 -4.34 22.09 5.02
CA LEU A 179 -3.28 21.20 4.55
C LEU A 179 -2.65 20.40 5.71
N GLU A 180 -2.39 21.05 6.84
CA GLU A 180 -1.87 20.44 8.06
C GLU A 180 -2.87 19.45 8.67
N ASP A 181 -4.15 19.82 8.68
CA ASP A 181 -5.24 18.96 9.13
C ASP A 181 -5.38 17.73 8.21
N SER A 182 -5.25 17.91 6.89
CA SER A 182 -5.26 16.80 5.94
C SER A 182 -4.13 15.80 6.20
N TYR A 183 -2.93 16.28 6.54
CA TYR A 183 -1.83 15.40 6.95
C TYR A 183 -2.12 14.62 8.23
N ASN A 184 -2.76 15.26 9.22
CA ASN A 184 -3.17 14.59 10.44
C ASN A 184 -4.26 13.54 10.19
N VAL A 185 -5.24 13.84 9.33
CA VAL A 185 -6.29 12.90 8.91
C VAL A 185 -5.67 11.65 8.26
N VAL A 186 -4.77 11.82 7.30
CA VAL A 186 -4.08 10.70 6.62
C VAL A 186 -3.30 9.85 7.62
N LYS A 187 -2.49 10.47 8.47
CA LYS A 187 -1.71 9.78 9.50
C LYS A 187 -2.61 8.97 10.44
N ASN A 188 -3.69 9.57 10.92
CA ASN A 188 -4.61 8.91 11.83
C ASN A 188 -5.37 7.76 11.15
N ALA A 189 -5.79 7.94 9.89
CA ALA A 189 -6.45 6.90 9.11
C ALA A 189 -5.56 5.67 8.94
N VAL A 190 -4.28 5.85 8.57
CA VAL A 190 -3.34 4.74 8.41
C VAL A 190 -3.03 4.06 9.73
N VAL A 191 -2.77 4.80 10.80
CA VAL A 191 -2.55 4.23 12.14
C VAL A 191 -3.79 3.44 12.61
N SER A 192 -4.98 3.98 12.40
CA SER A 192 -6.25 3.32 12.75
C SER A 192 -6.48 2.07 11.92
N GLY A 193 -6.28 2.12 10.60
CA GLY A 193 -6.45 0.97 9.71
C GLY A 193 -5.49 -0.17 10.03
N ILE A 194 -4.23 0.13 10.33
CA ILE A 194 -3.24 -0.88 10.75
C ILE A 194 -3.59 -1.45 12.14
N SER A 195 -4.10 -0.61 13.05
CA SER A 195 -4.55 -1.08 14.37
C SER A 195 -5.77 -1.98 14.25
N ALA A 196 -6.71 -1.65 13.36
CA ALA A 196 -7.88 -2.45 13.05
C ALA A 196 -7.48 -3.80 12.43
N LEU A 197 -6.56 -3.82 11.47
CA LEU A 197 -5.98 -5.05 10.91
C LEU A 197 -5.48 -5.99 12.01
N LYS A 198 -4.61 -5.48 12.90
CA LYS A 198 -4.04 -6.26 14.01
C LYS A 198 -5.11 -6.70 15.02
N GLY A 199 -6.07 -5.82 15.30
CA GLY A 199 -7.18 -6.11 16.20
C GLY A 199 -8.07 -7.24 15.67
N VAL A 200 -8.45 -7.18 14.39
CA VAL A 200 -9.26 -8.21 13.74
C VAL A 200 -8.54 -9.56 13.74
N PHE A 201 -7.25 -9.59 13.37
CA PHE A 201 -6.49 -10.85 13.40
C PHE A 201 -6.28 -11.37 14.83
N SER A 202 -6.11 -10.50 15.82
CA SER A 202 -6.05 -10.92 17.23
C SER A 202 -7.38 -11.47 17.76
N LEU A 203 -8.52 -10.99 17.23
CA LEU A 203 -9.83 -11.54 17.57
C LEU A 203 -10.05 -12.89 16.89
N MET A 204 -9.58 -13.05 15.65
CA MET A 204 -9.58 -14.33 14.92
C MET A 204 -8.64 -15.38 15.55
N THR A 205 -7.62 -15.01 16.33
CA THR A 205 -6.83 -16.01 17.08
C THR A 205 -7.44 -16.40 18.42
N SER A 206 -8.53 -15.75 18.84
CA SER A 206 -9.11 -15.95 20.17
C SER A 206 -10.18 -17.04 20.10
N ASP A 207 -9.78 -18.28 20.34
CA ASP A 207 -10.69 -19.42 20.50
C ASP A 207 -11.61 -19.17 21.72
N PRO A 208 -12.94 -19.05 21.55
CA PRO A 208 -13.87 -18.85 22.66
C PRO A 208 -13.98 -20.08 23.59
N ASN A 209 -13.44 -21.23 23.21
CA ASN A 209 -13.48 -22.48 23.98
C ASN A 209 -12.12 -22.90 24.56
N ALA A 210 -11.05 -22.12 24.38
CA ALA A 210 -9.77 -22.44 24.99
C ALA A 210 -9.86 -22.26 26.52
N PRO A 211 -9.46 -23.26 27.34
CA PRO A 211 -9.41 -23.10 28.78
C PRO A 211 -8.48 -21.92 29.10
N ASN A 212 -8.96 -21.07 30.01
CA ASN A 212 -8.30 -19.85 30.45
C ASN A 212 -7.07 -20.17 31.31
N GLU A 213 -6.12 -20.94 30.78
CA GLU A 213 -4.82 -21.15 31.39
C GLU A 213 -3.91 -19.99 30.99
N GLU A 214 -3.75 -19.08 31.95
CA GLU A 214 -2.59 -18.22 32.16
C GLU A 214 -1.84 -17.84 30.88
N ARG A 215 -2.52 -17.06 30.02
CA ARG A 215 -1.92 -16.45 28.83
C ARG A 215 -0.81 -15.51 29.28
N ILE A 216 0.42 -16.02 29.37
CA ILE A 216 1.61 -15.20 29.53
C ILE A 216 1.56 -14.20 28.38
N PRO A 217 1.42 -12.89 28.64
CA PRO A 217 1.35 -11.92 27.57
C PRO A 217 2.65 -12.02 26.79
N PRO A 218 2.62 -12.08 25.44
CA PRO A 218 3.84 -11.99 24.66
C PRO A 218 4.51 -10.66 24.99
N THR A 219 5.57 -10.73 25.78
CA THR A 219 6.47 -9.64 26.13
C THR A 219 7.26 -9.23 24.91
N THR A 220 6.60 -8.65 23.90
CA THR A 220 7.21 -7.85 22.82
C THR A 220 6.22 -6.94 22.06
N ALA A 221 4.90 -6.97 22.33
CA ALA A 221 3.93 -6.18 21.56
C ALA A 221 3.32 -4.96 22.29
N SER A 222 3.95 -4.48 23.37
CA SER A 222 3.41 -3.38 24.20
C SER A 222 4.46 -2.30 24.46
N SER A 223 4.68 -1.40 23.49
CA SER A 223 5.29 -0.09 23.80
C SER A 223 4.81 1.09 22.94
N TYR A 224 3.94 0.91 21.95
CA TYR A 224 3.46 2.03 21.11
C TYR A 224 1.99 2.44 21.31
N ALA A 225 1.19 1.68 22.06
CA ALA A 225 -0.24 1.97 22.26
C ALA A 225 -0.59 2.72 23.57
N LYS A 226 0.37 2.94 24.48
CA LYS A 226 0.11 3.65 25.77
C LYS A 226 0.41 5.16 25.74
N GLY A 227 0.84 5.71 24.60
CA GLY A 227 1.28 7.11 24.49
C GLY A 227 0.26 8.12 23.93
N VAL A 228 -0.83 7.68 23.30
CA VAL A 228 -1.72 8.59 22.55
C VAL A 228 -2.97 9.01 23.34
N PHE A 229 -3.38 8.25 24.36
CA PHE A 229 -4.57 8.55 25.16
C PHE A 229 -4.34 9.42 26.42
N ARG A 230 -3.12 9.95 26.64
CA ARG A 230 -2.81 10.83 27.79
C ARG A 230 -2.52 12.29 27.44
N ARG A 231 -2.66 12.71 26.17
CA ARG A 231 -2.23 14.06 25.73
C ARG A 231 -3.28 15.18 25.80
N PHE A 232 -4.34 14.99 26.59
CA PHE A 232 -5.29 16.07 26.93
C PHE A 232 -5.50 16.15 28.44
N SER A 233 -4.45 16.42 29.22
CA SER A 233 -4.56 17.01 30.56
C SER A 233 -3.19 17.47 31.06
N ASN A 234 -3.20 18.66 31.67
CA ASN A 234 -2.16 19.36 32.43
C ASN A 234 -1.24 20.32 31.67
N ALA A 235 -1.63 21.59 31.79
CA ALA A 235 -0.77 22.76 31.72
C ALA A 235 0.15 22.87 32.96
N VAL A 236 1.24 23.64 32.79
CA VAL A 236 2.14 24.24 33.81
C VAL A 236 3.14 23.29 34.52
N SER A 237 4.41 23.32 34.07
CA SER A 237 5.58 23.70 34.90
C SER A 237 6.92 23.57 34.14
N ILE A 238 7.55 24.73 33.94
CA ILE A 238 8.97 25.11 34.16
C ILE A 238 10.09 24.05 33.96
N ASN A 239 10.96 24.38 32.98
CA ASN A 239 12.33 23.99 32.58
C ASN A 239 13.39 23.69 33.71
N PRO A 240 14.69 23.37 33.44
CA PRO A 240 15.38 22.72 32.30
C PRO A 240 16.52 21.69 32.67
N GLN A 241 17.19 21.17 31.62
CA GLN A 241 18.59 20.66 31.53
C GLN A 241 18.89 19.18 31.90
N HIS A 242 19.34 18.39 30.91
CA HIS A 242 20.76 18.15 30.64
C HIS A 242 20.98 17.32 29.36
N ALA A 243 21.99 17.71 28.59
CA ALA A 243 22.45 17.12 27.34
C ALA A 243 23.27 15.84 27.55
N VAL A 244 23.27 14.93 26.55
CA VAL A 244 24.30 13.90 26.39
C VAL A 244 24.73 13.81 24.93
N THR A 245 26.01 14.08 24.71
CA THR A 245 26.80 13.77 23.51
C THR A 245 27.77 12.64 23.86
N ASN A 246 27.80 11.53 23.11
CA ASN A 246 29.04 11.04 22.46
C ASN A 246 28.94 9.69 21.72
N HIS A 247 29.79 9.65 20.69
CA HIS A 247 30.26 8.63 19.74
C HIS A 247 30.36 7.14 20.11
N GLY A 248 30.17 6.27 19.10
CA GLY A 248 30.68 4.89 19.04
C GLY A 248 30.50 4.21 17.68
N THR A 249 31.61 3.99 16.97
CA THR A 249 31.92 3.20 15.75
C THR A 249 31.01 2.00 15.37
N PRO A 250 30.77 1.72 14.06
CA PRO A 250 30.12 0.48 13.62
C PRO A 250 31.13 -0.67 13.39
N SER A 251 30.95 -1.76 14.13
CA SER A 251 31.57 -3.06 13.87
C SER A 251 30.61 -3.92 13.05
N ALA A 252 31.11 -4.51 11.96
CA ALA A 252 30.34 -5.30 11.01
C ALA A 252 30.13 -6.74 11.52
N SER A 253 28.87 -7.18 11.56
CA SER A 253 28.46 -8.59 11.61
C SER A 253 27.02 -8.72 11.05
N PRO A 254 26.66 -9.83 10.40
CA PRO A 254 25.50 -9.92 9.52
C PRO A 254 24.25 -10.36 10.29
N THR A 255 23.19 -9.55 10.33
CA THR A 255 21.94 -9.95 11.00
C THR A 255 20.67 -9.39 10.35
N LYS A 256 19.81 -10.33 9.90
CA LYS A 256 18.34 -10.31 10.01
C LYS A 256 17.65 -8.98 9.67
N ALA A 257 17.72 -8.58 8.40
CA ALA A 257 16.94 -7.45 7.89
C ALA A 257 15.54 -7.90 7.44
N ALA A 258 14.57 -7.91 8.36
CA ALA A 258 13.12 -7.74 8.11
C ALA A 258 12.33 -7.98 9.41
N ARG A 259 12.45 -7.07 10.39
CA ARG A 259 11.64 -7.12 11.63
C ARG A 259 10.87 -5.84 11.92
N SER A 260 10.91 -4.87 11.01
CA SER A 260 10.20 -3.60 11.18
C SER A 260 9.63 -3.12 9.85
N PRO A 261 8.36 -2.70 9.81
CA PRO A 261 7.79 -1.97 8.67
C PRO A 261 8.65 -0.77 8.26
N SER A 262 9.34 -0.13 9.21
CA SER A 262 10.25 0.99 8.94
C SER A 262 11.50 0.58 8.17
N ALA A 263 11.97 -0.67 8.30
CA ALA A 263 13.13 -1.17 7.56
C ALA A 263 12.78 -1.51 6.10
N LEU A 264 11.58 -2.05 5.87
CA LEU A 264 11.03 -2.22 4.52
C LEU A 264 10.79 -0.86 3.85
N ARG A 265 10.24 0.11 4.59
CA ARG A 265 10.08 1.51 4.15
C ARG A 265 11.40 2.14 3.70
N ALA A 266 12.47 2.01 4.49
CA ALA A 266 13.79 2.53 4.14
C ALA A 266 14.38 1.89 2.87
N SER A 267 14.16 0.59 2.66
CA SER A 267 14.66 -0.13 1.48
C SER A 267 14.02 0.34 0.15
N ILE A 268 12.78 0.84 0.20
CA ILE A 268 12.06 1.35 -0.97
C ILE A 268 12.58 2.75 -1.33
N SER A 269 12.83 3.62 -0.34
CA SER A 269 13.35 4.97 -0.54
C SER A 269 14.79 5.02 -1.09
N LEU A 270 15.60 3.97 -0.89
CA LEU A 270 16.98 3.89 -1.40
C LEU A 270 17.09 3.44 -2.87
N SER A 271 15.99 3.01 -3.49
CA SER A 271 15.99 2.49 -4.86
C SER A 271 15.74 3.54 -5.96
N ASN A 272 15.70 4.82 -5.60
CA ASN A 272 15.52 5.93 -6.55
C ASN A 272 16.67 6.95 -6.39
N PRO A 273 17.77 6.83 -7.15
CA PRO A 273 18.76 7.89 -7.19
C PRO A 273 18.20 9.07 -8.00
N THR A 274 17.59 10.04 -7.32
CA THR A 274 17.24 11.34 -7.91
C THR A 274 18.31 12.37 -7.55
N THR A 275 19.55 12.11 -7.94
CA THR A 275 20.61 13.14 -7.98
C THR A 275 20.93 13.39 -9.44
N MET A 276 20.49 14.53 -9.97
CA MET A 276 20.93 15.01 -11.27
C MET A 276 22.43 15.34 -11.21
N PRO A 277 23.25 14.92 -12.19
CA PRO A 277 24.65 15.32 -12.25
C PRO A 277 24.73 16.81 -12.62
N SER A 278 25.25 17.62 -11.70
CA SER A 278 25.65 19.00 -11.96
C SER A 278 26.82 19.00 -12.93
N THR A 279 26.62 19.44 -14.18
CA THR A 279 27.69 19.65 -15.15
C THR A 279 28.27 21.06 -15.00
N PRO A 280 29.61 21.22 -15.05
CA PRO A 280 30.21 22.39 -15.65
C PRO A 280 30.90 22.00 -16.97
N ALA A 281 30.53 22.75 -18.01
CA ALA A 281 31.29 23.13 -19.20
C ALA A 281 32.26 22.13 -19.89
N ALA A 282 31.94 21.94 -21.18
CA ALA A 282 32.86 21.84 -22.32
C ALA A 282 33.55 20.50 -22.69
N ALA A 283 33.13 20.01 -23.85
CA ALA A 283 33.93 19.40 -24.92
C ALA A 283 34.55 18.00 -24.69
N ARG A 284 33.96 16.99 -25.35
CA ARG A 284 34.54 16.27 -26.52
C ARG A 284 33.80 14.94 -26.80
N ILE A 285 33.11 14.93 -27.94
CA ILE A 285 33.00 13.85 -28.95
C ILE A 285 33.01 12.39 -28.46
N ALA A 286 31.87 11.71 -28.63
CA ALA A 286 31.80 10.30 -29.00
C ALA A 286 30.64 10.10 -30.02
N PRO A 287 30.86 9.54 -31.22
CA PRO A 287 29.86 9.44 -32.27
C PRO A 287 29.23 8.04 -32.28
N HIS A 288 28.08 7.82 -31.62
CA HIS A 288 27.27 6.63 -31.93
C HIS A 288 25.80 6.63 -31.46
N LEU A 289 25.06 7.75 -31.59
CA LEU A 289 23.61 7.76 -31.36
C LEU A 289 22.90 8.56 -32.46
N THR A 290 22.89 8.00 -33.66
CA THR A 290 21.89 8.34 -34.69
C THR A 290 20.56 7.70 -34.29
N LEU A 291 19.61 8.54 -33.87
CA LEU A 291 18.21 8.14 -33.67
C LEU A 291 17.60 7.85 -35.05
N ASN A 292 17.26 6.59 -35.32
CA ASN A 292 16.50 6.22 -36.52
C ASN A 292 15.06 6.73 -36.40
N VAL A 293 14.62 7.43 -37.44
CA VAL A 293 13.24 7.89 -37.66
C VAL A 293 12.33 6.68 -37.91
N ILE A 294 11.18 6.65 -37.25
CA ILE A 294 10.14 5.62 -37.42
C ILE A 294 9.48 5.80 -38.79
N PRO A 295 9.34 4.77 -39.64
CA PRO A 295 8.60 4.87 -40.90
C PRO A 295 7.10 5.11 -40.65
N GLY A 296 6.50 6.01 -41.44
CA GLY A 296 5.09 6.37 -41.34
C GLY A 296 4.13 5.22 -41.68
N THR A 297 2.99 5.21 -40.99
CA THR A 297 1.86 4.30 -41.19
C THR A 297 1.25 4.48 -42.59
N PRO A 298 1.04 3.40 -43.38
CA PRO A 298 0.35 3.51 -44.67
C PRO A 298 -1.16 3.80 -44.49
N PRO A 299 -1.80 4.51 -45.43
CA PRO A 299 -3.21 4.89 -45.35
C PRO A 299 -4.14 3.69 -45.61
N ALA A 300 -5.32 3.73 -44.99
CA ALA A 300 -6.39 2.78 -45.19
C ALA A 300 -6.97 2.93 -46.61
N GLU A 301 -6.93 1.85 -47.40
CA GLU A 301 -7.70 1.74 -48.64
C GLU A 301 -9.11 1.23 -48.29
N GLU A 302 -10.08 2.11 -48.44
CA GLU A 302 -11.49 1.76 -48.57
C GLU A 302 -11.71 1.18 -49.97
N GLU A 303 -12.04 -0.10 -50.08
CA GLU A 303 -12.69 -0.62 -51.29
C GLU A 303 -13.89 -1.51 -50.92
N TYR A 304 -15.05 -0.93 -51.21
CA TYR A 304 -16.39 -1.47 -51.09
C TYR A 304 -16.65 -2.35 -52.33
N GLN A 305 -16.77 -3.68 -52.20
CA GLN A 305 -17.32 -4.47 -53.30
C GLN A 305 -17.98 -5.78 -52.84
N GLY A 306 -19.29 -5.88 -53.11
CA GLY A 306 -19.90 -7.13 -53.57
C GLY A 306 -20.58 -8.01 -52.53
N CYS A 307 -21.88 -7.77 -52.32
CA CYS A 307 -22.84 -8.78 -51.86
C CYS A 307 -22.96 -9.89 -52.92
N PRO A 308 -22.95 -11.18 -52.57
CA PRO A 308 -23.49 -12.23 -53.43
C PRO A 308 -24.73 -12.89 -52.83
N ASP A 309 -25.65 -13.16 -53.75
CA ASP A 309 -27.01 -13.63 -53.57
C ASP A 309 -27.19 -14.95 -52.82
N VAL A 310 -28.35 -15.02 -52.16
CA VAL A 310 -29.01 -16.20 -51.61
C VAL A 310 -29.40 -17.17 -52.74
N PRO A 311 -29.15 -18.50 -52.60
CA PRO A 311 -29.88 -19.49 -53.35
C PRO A 311 -31.00 -20.11 -52.49
N ASN A 312 -32.18 -20.16 -53.11
CA ASN A 312 -33.41 -20.78 -52.63
C ASN A 312 -33.34 -22.32 -52.65
N SER A 313 -34.11 -22.92 -51.73
CA SER A 313 -34.93 -24.15 -51.88
C SER A 313 -34.24 -25.51 -51.73
N PRO A 314 -34.99 -26.59 -51.39
CA PRO A 314 -36.44 -26.78 -51.43
C PRO A 314 -37.22 -26.56 -50.12
#